data_AF-A0A6P7FRL0-F1
#
_entry.id   AF-A0A6P7FRL0-F1
#
_cell.length_a   1.000
_cell.length_b   1.000
_cell.length_c   1.000
_cell.angle_alpha   90.00
_cell.angle_beta   90.00
_cell.angle_gamma   90.00
#
_symmetry.space_group_name_H-M   'P 1'
#
loop_
_entity.id
_entity.type
_entity.pdbx_description
1 polymer ?
#
loop_
_entity_poly.entity_id
_entity_poly.type
_entity_poly.pdbx_seq_one_letter_code
_entity_poly.pdbx_strand_id
1 'polypeptide(L)'
;MFKVEDKISAMFLESAEQSLPDPIKINAAEHLRSLATTFRIYFPEPDPDDGWIRNLFSCQAIEQIQGLTEEEQDKLVDLSSCGTMKDIFNGEKIAEFWATARKDYKEFGDKAMKKILPFATTYQCEQTFSSNITEIMDAKVKFNVSH
;
A
#
# COMPACT_ATOMS: atom_id res chain seq x y z
N MET A 1 -11.38 5.21 7.47
CA MET A 1 -11.62 4.19 6.43
C MET A 1 -11.80 2.85 7.13
N PHE A 2 -12.97 2.66 7.73
CA PHE A 2 -13.33 1.44 8.44
C PHE A 2 -13.88 0.42 7.42
N LYS A 3 -13.47 -0.85 7.58
CA LYS A 3 -14.18 -2.05 7.10
C LYS A 3 -14.17 -2.37 5.60
N VAL A 4 -13.05 -2.30 4.90
CA VAL A 4 -12.97 -3.02 3.60
C VAL A 4 -12.91 -4.55 3.84
N GLU A 5 -12.15 -4.99 4.83
CA GLU A 5 -12.03 -6.42 5.18
C GLU A 5 -13.32 -7.02 5.77
N ASP A 6 -13.96 -6.31 6.69
CA ASP A 6 -15.26 -6.70 7.26
C ASP A 6 -16.34 -6.72 6.18
N LYS A 7 -16.29 -5.81 5.19
CA LYS A 7 -17.28 -5.72 4.11
C LYS A 7 -17.03 -6.76 3.02
N ILE A 8 -15.78 -7.10 2.72
CA ILE A 8 -15.44 -8.22 1.82
C ILE A 8 -15.80 -9.56 2.47
N SER A 9 -15.48 -9.74 3.75
CA SER A 9 -15.89 -10.95 4.49
C SER A 9 -17.40 -11.07 4.60
N ALA A 10 -18.10 -9.98 4.91
CA ALA A 10 -19.57 -9.97 4.96
C ALA A 10 -20.20 -10.23 3.59
N MET A 11 -19.75 -9.55 2.52
CA MET A 11 -20.24 -9.77 1.15
C MET A 11 -20.01 -11.21 0.68
N PHE A 12 -18.88 -11.81 1.03
CA PHE A 12 -18.58 -13.20 0.65
C PHE A 12 -19.45 -14.20 1.41
N LEU A 13 -19.71 -13.95 2.70
CA LEU A 13 -20.58 -14.80 3.52
C LEU A 13 -22.07 -14.68 3.16
N GLU A 14 -22.52 -13.47 2.82
CA GLU A 14 -23.92 -13.17 2.44
C GLU A 14 -24.26 -13.75 1.05
N SER A 15 -23.29 -13.79 0.12
CA SER A 15 -23.50 -14.42 -1.20
C SER A 15 -23.46 -15.96 -1.19
N ALA A 16 -22.99 -16.59 -0.11
CA ALA A 16 -22.87 -18.04 0.03
C ALA A 16 -24.14 -18.71 0.60
N GLU A 17 -25.30 -18.05 0.52
CA GLU A 17 -26.56 -18.47 1.15
C GLU A 17 -27.15 -19.82 0.65
N GLN A 18 -26.53 -20.48 -0.34
CA GLN A 18 -26.89 -21.86 -0.68
C GLN A 18 -25.90 -22.87 -0.08
N SER A 19 -26.09 -23.09 1.22
CA SER A 19 -25.81 -24.30 2.03
C SER A 19 -24.47 -25.02 1.79
N LEU A 20 -23.36 -24.36 2.11
CA LEU A 20 -22.12 -25.09 2.45
C LEU A 20 -22.24 -25.70 3.86
N PRO A 21 -21.79 -26.96 4.07
CA PRO A 21 -21.65 -27.55 5.40
C PRO A 21 -20.82 -26.66 6.34
N ASP A 22 -21.20 -26.60 7.62
CA ASP A 22 -20.53 -25.76 8.63
C ASP A 22 -19.00 -25.96 8.70
N PRO A 23 -18.45 -27.19 8.58
CA PRO A 23 -16.99 -27.37 8.55
C PRO A 23 -16.31 -26.65 7.39
N ILE A 24 -16.96 -26.60 6.22
CA ILE A 24 -16.43 -25.93 5.02
C ILE A 24 -16.50 -24.41 5.21
N LYS A 25 -17.58 -23.89 5.81
CA LYS A 25 -17.70 -22.46 6.13
C LYS A 25 -16.64 -22.01 7.13
N ILE A 26 -16.39 -22.80 8.18
CA ILE A 26 -15.36 -22.52 9.18
C ILE A 26 -13.98 -22.49 8.53
N ASN A 27 -13.66 -23.53 7.75
CA ASN A 27 -12.39 -23.63 7.05
C ASN A 27 -12.18 -22.46 6.05
N ALA A 28 -13.20 -22.14 5.25
CA ALA A 28 -13.15 -20.99 4.34
C ALA A 28 -12.94 -19.66 5.10
N ALA A 29 -13.62 -19.46 6.23
CA ALA A 29 -13.46 -18.27 7.06
C ALA A 29 -12.04 -18.17 7.66
N GLU A 30 -11.46 -19.28 8.08
CA GLU A 30 -10.07 -19.34 8.55
C GLU A 30 -9.07 -18.99 7.44
N HIS A 31 -9.25 -19.54 6.24
CA HIS A 31 -8.41 -19.20 5.08
C HIS A 31 -8.54 -17.73 4.68
N LEU A 32 -9.75 -17.18 4.64
CA LEU A 32 -9.97 -15.76 4.34
C LEU A 32 -9.34 -14.86 5.39
N ARG A 33 -9.40 -15.24 6.68
CA ARG A 33 -8.73 -14.51 7.76
C ARG A 33 -7.20 -14.57 7.64
N SER A 34 -6.66 -15.73 7.29
CA SER A 34 -5.23 -15.90 7.03
C SER A 34 -4.80 -15.03 5.84
N LEU A 35 -5.56 -15.09 4.74
CA LEU A 35 -5.32 -14.27 3.55
C LEU A 35 -5.39 -12.78 3.85
N ALA A 36 -6.39 -12.33 4.63
CA ALA A 36 -6.49 -10.93 5.06
C ALA A 36 -5.28 -10.52 5.92
N THR A 37 -4.83 -11.39 6.82
CA THR A 37 -3.61 -11.17 7.62
C THR A 37 -2.38 -11.04 6.73
N THR A 38 -2.23 -11.90 5.73
CA THR A 38 -1.12 -11.81 4.76
C THR A 38 -1.22 -10.54 3.92
N PHE A 39 -2.41 -10.14 3.49
CA PHE A 39 -2.58 -8.89 2.74
C PHE A 39 -2.12 -7.66 3.53
N ARG A 40 -2.33 -7.61 4.86
CA ARG A 40 -1.82 -6.52 5.71
C ARG A 40 -0.30 -6.36 5.67
N ILE A 41 0.45 -7.41 5.36
CA ILE A 41 1.91 -7.33 5.21
C ILE A 41 2.27 -6.47 3.99
N TYR A 42 1.50 -6.61 2.91
CA TYR A 42 1.73 -5.91 1.64
C TYR A 42 0.96 -4.59 1.52
N PHE A 43 -0.17 -4.47 2.22
CA PHE A 43 -1.04 -3.30 2.27
C PHE A 43 -1.24 -2.89 3.74
N PRO A 44 -0.22 -2.28 4.37
CA PRO A 44 -0.34 -1.84 5.76
C PRO A 44 -1.43 -0.77 5.90
N GLU A 45 -1.96 -0.66 7.12
CA GLU A 45 -2.92 0.39 7.42
C GLU A 45 -2.28 1.77 7.21
N PRO A 46 -3.04 2.74 6.66
CA PRO A 46 -2.50 4.07 6.40
C PRO A 46 -2.10 4.73 7.71
N ASP A 47 -0.89 5.29 7.75
CA ASP A 47 -0.44 6.09 8.88
C ASP A 47 -1.34 7.34 8.99
N PRO A 48 -1.88 7.68 10.18
CA PRO A 48 -2.56 8.96 10.38
C PRO A 48 -1.74 10.16 9.92
N ASP A 49 -0.41 10.09 10.07
CA ASP A 49 0.53 11.14 9.66
C ASP A 49 0.73 11.20 8.14
N ASP A 50 0.29 10.19 7.37
CA ASP A 50 0.30 10.20 5.90
C ASP A 50 -0.92 10.92 5.31
N GLY A 51 -1.76 11.56 6.14
CA GLY A 51 -2.98 12.24 5.70
C GLY A 51 -2.76 13.31 4.62
N TRP A 52 -1.62 14.00 4.68
CA TRP A 52 -1.21 15.01 3.69
C TRP A 52 -0.98 14.43 2.29
N ILE A 53 -0.61 13.15 2.18
CA ILE A 53 -0.45 12.47 0.88
C ILE A 53 -1.80 12.37 0.19
N ARG A 54 -2.87 12.10 0.95
CA ARG A 54 -4.22 11.88 0.42
C ARG A 54 -4.99 13.14 0.15
N ASN A 55 -4.84 14.14 1.01
CA ASN A 55 -5.59 15.38 0.91
C ASN A 55 -4.79 16.55 1.47
N LEU A 56 -3.74 16.92 0.73
CA LEU A 56 -2.84 18.01 1.09
C LEU A 56 -3.59 19.32 1.37
N PHE A 57 -4.51 19.68 0.49
CA PHE A 57 -5.22 20.97 0.51
C PHE A 57 -6.35 21.06 1.54
N SER A 58 -6.66 19.96 2.25
CA SER A 58 -7.60 19.96 3.38
C SER A 58 -6.92 19.58 4.69
N CYS A 59 -5.59 19.43 4.70
CA CYS A 59 -4.84 19.12 5.90
C CYS A 59 -4.72 20.39 6.76
N GLN A 60 -5.35 20.39 7.94
CA GLN A 60 -5.44 21.58 8.81
C GLN A 60 -4.30 21.69 9.83
N ALA A 61 -3.45 20.67 9.97
CA ALA A 61 -2.43 20.58 11.01
C ALA A 61 -1.11 20.05 10.44
N ILE A 62 -0.60 20.70 9.38
CA ILE A 62 0.66 20.31 8.75
C ILE A 62 1.82 20.39 9.74
N GLU A 63 1.86 21.43 10.58
CA GLU A 63 2.84 21.59 11.66
C GLU A 63 2.85 20.48 12.72
N GLN A 64 1.83 19.61 12.77
CA GLN A 64 1.74 18.53 13.78
C GLN A 64 2.19 17.16 13.23
N ILE A 65 2.50 17.07 11.94
CA ILE A 65 2.88 15.82 11.28
C ILE A 65 4.24 15.35 11.81
N GLN A 66 4.26 14.24 12.56
CA GLN A 66 5.48 13.73 13.21
C GLN A 66 6.50 13.16 12.22
N GLY A 67 6.07 12.80 11.00
CA GLY A 67 6.92 12.24 9.94
C GLY A 67 7.70 13.25 9.08
N LEU A 68 7.58 14.54 9.39
CA LEU A 68 8.22 15.64 8.66
C LEU A 68 9.09 16.47 9.59
N THR A 69 10.21 16.99 9.10
CA THR A 69 10.98 18.01 9.83
C THR A 69 10.26 19.36 9.79
N GLU A 70 10.62 20.30 10.66
CA GLU A 70 10.05 21.66 10.65
C GLU A 70 10.22 22.34 9.27
N GLU A 71 11.39 22.20 8.65
CA GLU A 71 11.65 22.73 7.29
C GLU A 71 10.74 22.07 6.23
N GLU A 72 10.49 20.77 6.36
CA GLU A 72 9.57 20.05 5.48
C GLU A 72 8.12 20.46 5.72
N GLN A 73 7.72 20.72 6.97
CA GLN A 73 6.39 21.22 7.28
C GLN A 73 6.16 22.61 6.65
N ASP A 74 7.12 23.53 6.77
CA ASP A 74 7.05 24.87 6.16
C ASP A 74 6.90 24.79 4.63
N LYS A 75 7.73 24.00 3.96
CA LYS A 75 7.64 23.80 2.50
C LYS A 75 6.33 23.14 2.09
N LEU A 76 5.80 22.26 2.93
CA LEU A 76 4.52 21.60 2.68
C LEU A 76 3.35 22.58 2.84
N VAL A 77 3.45 23.53 3.78
CA VAL A 77 2.51 24.66 3.91
C VAL A 77 2.52 25.51 2.63
N ASP A 78 3.70 25.86 2.12
CA ASP A 78 3.84 26.61 0.86
C ASP A 78 3.19 25.86 -0.32
N LEU A 79 3.45 24.56 -0.44
CA LEU A 79 2.85 23.72 -1.48
C LEU A 79 1.32 23.65 -1.32
N SER A 80 0.81 23.48 -0.10
CA SER A 80 -0.63 23.40 0.19
C SER A 80 -1.37 24.73 -0.06
N SER A 81 -0.64 25.85 -0.06
CA SER A 81 -1.17 27.18 -0.32
C SER A 81 -1.10 27.56 -1.81
N CYS A 82 -0.46 26.75 -2.64
CA CYS A 82 -0.25 27.02 -4.05
C CYS A 82 -1.51 26.68 -4.88
N GLY A 83 -2.18 27.72 -5.40
CA GLY A 83 -3.42 27.57 -6.16
C GLY A 83 -3.27 26.71 -7.43
N THR A 84 -2.16 26.86 -8.16
CA THR A 84 -1.91 26.03 -9.35
C THR A 84 -1.75 24.55 -8.99
N MET A 85 -1.07 24.25 -7.89
CA MET A 85 -0.94 22.87 -7.40
C MET A 85 -2.27 22.31 -6.92
N LYS A 86 -3.15 23.15 -6.35
CA LYS A 86 -4.52 22.77 -5.99
C LYS A 86 -5.35 22.41 -7.22
N ASP A 87 -5.23 23.18 -8.30
CA ASP A 87 -5.93 22.90 -9.56
C ASP A 87 -5.44 21.59 -10.18
N ILE A 88 -4.12 21.36 -10.19
CA ILE A 88 -3.52 20.09 -10.65
C ILE A 88 -4.05 18.93 -9.79
N PHE A 89 -4.03 19.06 -8.47
CA PHE A 89 -4.52 18.04 -7.55
C PHE A 89 -6.00 17.68 -7.79
N ASN A 90 -6.84 18.66 -8.11
CA ASN A 90 -8.25 18.42 -8.40
C ASN A 90 -8.49 17.79 -9.78
N GLY A 91 -7.55 17.95 -10.72
CA GLY A 91 -7.65 17.44 -12.08
C GLY A 91 -6.98 16.08 -12.32
N GLU A 92 -6.01 15.69 -11.48
CA GLU A 92 -5.22 14.47 -11.64
C GLU A 92 -5.54 13.42 -10.57
N LYS A 93 -5.18 12.15 -10.85
CA LYS A 93 -5.18 11.13 -9.80
C LYS A 93 -4.05 11.43 -8.82
N ILE A 94 -4.21 11.02 -7.56
CA ILE A 94 -3.21 11.20 -6.49
C ILE A 94 -1.78 10.81 -6.88
N ALA A 95 -1.60 9.69 -7.59
CA ALA A 95 -0.29 9.22 -8.05
C ALA A 95 0.31 10.12 -9.14
N GLU A 96 -0.51 10.63 -10.05
CA GLU A 96 -0.12 11.54 -11.12
C GLU A 96 0.26 12.90 -10.53
N PHE A 97 -0.55 13.41 -9.61
CA PHE A 97 -0.25 14.64 -8.87
C PHE A 97 1.12 14.57 -8.18
N TRP A 98 1.39 13.52 -7.40
CA TRP A 98 2.67 13.38 -6.71
C TRP A 98 3.84 13.15 -7.66
N ALA A 99 3.62 12.50 -8.81
CA ALA A 99 4.63 12.40 -9.87
C ALA A 99 4.94 13.76 -10.53
N THR A 100 3.93 14.62 -10.69
CA THR A 100 4.09 16.00 -11.17
C THR A 100 4.79 16.87 -10.12
N ALA A 101 4.30 16.88 -8.89
CA ALA A 101 4.85 17.64 -7.77
C ALA A 101 6.31 17.28 -7.47
N ARG A 102 6.71 16.02 -7.70
CA ARG A 102 8.10 15.54 -7.55
C ARG A 102 9.13 16.35 -8.33
N LYS A 103 8.75 17.04 -9.42
CA LYS A 103 9.67 17.87 -10.21
C LYS A 103 10.21 19.05 -9.41
N ASP A 104 9.31 19.71 -8.66
CA ASP A 104 9.61 20.93 -7.90
C ASP A 104 9.75 20.66 -6.40
N TYR A 105 9.14 19.56 -5.92
CA TYR A 105 9.09 19.14 -4.52
C TYR A 105 9.46 17.65 -4.41
N LYS A 106 10.71 17.34 -4.73
CA LYS A 106 11.20 15.96 -4.85
C LYS A 106 11.03 15.18 -3.55
N GLU A 107 11.30 15.80 -2.40
CA GLU A 107 11.17 15.21 -1.07
C GLU A 107 9.75 14.69 -0.80
N PHE A 108 8.73 15.47 -1.18
CA PHE A 108 7.33 15.09 -0.98
C PHE A 108 6.88 14.07 -2.02
N GLY A 109 7.27 14.27 -3.28
CA GLY A 109 7.00 13.31 -4.35
C GLY A 109 7.59 11.93 -4.04
N ASP A 110 8.84 11.85 -3.58
CA ASP A 110 9.47 10.57 -3.22
C ASP A 110 8.79 9.90 -2.02
N LYS A 111 8.47 10.67 -0.96
CA LYS A 111 7.74 10.14 0.22
C LYS A 111 6.35 9.64 -0.15
N ALA A 112 5.59 10.44 -0.90
CA ALA A 112 4.24 10.10 -1.34
C ALA A 112 4.23 8.87 -2.27
N MET A 113 5.11 8.84 -3.27
CA MET A 113 5.18 7.73 -4.22
C MET A 113 5.57 6.42 -3.56
N LYS A 114 6.45 6.44 -2.55
CA LYS A 114 6.79 5.25 -1.75
C LYS A 114 5.58 4.66 -1.03
N LYS A 115 4.65 5.51 -0.57
CA LYS A 115 3.42 5.09 0.12
C LYS A 115 2.31 4.68 -0.85
N ILE A 116 2.23 5.34 -2.01
CA ILE A 116 1.20 5.08 -3.05
C ILE A 116 1.53 3.81 -3.86
N LEU A 117 2.80 3.53 -4.13
CA LEU A 117 3.25 2.39 -4.94
C LEU A 117 4.10 1.40 -4.14
N PRO A 118 3.55 0.72 -3.12
CA PRO A 118 4.31 -0.28 -2.36
C PRO A 118 4.69 -1.52 -3.20
N PHE A 119 4.01 -1.75 -4.33
CA PHE A 119 4.05 -3.00 -5.10
C PHE A 119 5.34 -3.27 -5.89
N ALA A 120 6.08 -2.24 -6.29
CA ALA A 120 7.20 -2.44 -7.21
C ALA A 120 8.45 -3.07 -6.55
N THR A 121 8.56 -3.06 -5.22
CA THR A 121 9.81 -3.46 -4.57
C THR A 121 9.71 -4.75 -3.76
N THR A 122 8.66 -4.96 -2.95
CA THR A 122 8.69 -6.06 -1.97
C THR A 122 8.27 -7.39 -2.57
N TYR A 123 7.06 -7.50 -3.13
CA TYR A 123 6.59 -8.75 -3.76
C TYR A 123 7.44 -9.13 -4.98
N GLN A 124 7.82 -8.16 -5.81
CA GLN A 124 8.69 -8.43 -6.96
C GLN A 124 10.09 -8.89 -6.52
N CYS A 125 10.67 -8.31 -5.46
CA CYS A 125 11.91 -8.84 -4.90
C CYS A 125 11.71 -10.24 -4.31
N GLU A 126 10.69 -10.45 -3.49
CA GLU A 126 10.39 -11.77 -2.90
C GLU A 126 10.22 -12.84 -3.97
N GLN A 127 9.45 -12.57 -5.03
CA GLN A 127 9.25 -13.50 -6.13
C GLN A 127 10.54 -13.74 -6.93
N THR A 128 11.36 -12.71 -7.14
CA THR A 128 12.68 -12.85 -7.79
C THR A 128 13.63 -13.67 -6.92
N PHE A 129 13.67 -13.42 -5.62
CA PHE A 129 14.45 -14.19 -4.65
C PHE A 129 13.99 -15.65 -4.55
N SER A 130 12.68 -15.90 -4.48
CA SER A 130 12.12 -17.25 -4.46
C SER A 130 12.49 -18.01 -5.73
N SER A 131 12.34 -17.38 -6.90
CA SER A 131 12.71 -18.00 -8.19
C SER A 131 14.20 -18.37 -8.24
N ASN A 132 15.07 -17.46 -7.80
CA ASN A 132 16.52 -17.70 -7.72
C ASN A 132 16.86 -18.83 -6.73
N ILE A 133 16.17 -18.91 -5.59
CA ILE A 133 16.36 -20.01 -4.62
C ILE A 133 15.93 -21.34 -5.22
N THR A 134 14.79 -21.40 -5.93
CA THR A 134 14.34 -22.62 -6.60
C THR A 134 15.36 -23.10 -7.63
N GLU A 135 15.94 -22.19 -8.41
CA GLU A 135 16.98 -22.54 -9.40
C GLU A 135 18.27 -23.08 -8.74
N ILE A 136 18.70 -22.49 -7.62
CA ILE A 136 19.87 -22.96 -6.85
C ILE A 136 19.59 -24.32 -6.20
N MET A 137 18.38 -24.55 -5.70
CA MET A 137 17.96 -25.84 -5.13
C MET A 137 17.91 -26.92 -6.23
N ASP A 138 17.36 -26.62 -7.40
CA ASP A 138 17.33 -27.52 -8.55
C ASP A 138 18.74 -27.86 -9.06
N ALA A 139 19.67 -26.89 -9.07
CA ALA A 139 21.07 -27.12 -9.42
C ALA A 139 21.78 -28.02 -8.40
N LYS A 140 21.54 -27.84 -7.10
CA LYS A 140 22.07 -28.70 -6.03
C LYS A 140 21.49 -30.12 -6.09
N VAL A 141 20.20 -30.26 -6.37
CA VAL A 141 19.55 -31.57 -6.54
C VAL A 141 20.12 -32.29 -7.75
N LYS A 142 20.32 -31.61 -8.89
CA LYS A 142 20.95 -32.21 -10.08
C LYS A 142 22.39 -32.66 -9.81
N PHE A 143 23.18 -31.87 -9.09
CA PHE A 143 24.56 -32.23 -8.75
C PHE A 143 24.63 -33.49 -7.85
N ASN A 144 23.73 -33.61 -6.87
CA ASN A 144 23.65 -34.77 -5.97
C ASN A 144 23.11 -36.06 -6.64
N VAL A 145 22.41 -35.95 -7.77
CA VAL A 145 21.90 -37.12 -8.53
C VAL A 145 22.93 -37.60 -9.57
N SER A 146 23.95 -36.79 -9.87
CA SER A 146 25.02 -37.10 -10.84
C SER A 146 26.31 -37.69 -10.23
N HIS A 147 26.26 -38.17 -8.98
CA HIS A 147 27.28 -38.99 -8.33
C HIS A 147 26.63 -40.24 -7.76
#